data_AF-A0A2E5HIY4-F1
#
_entry.id   AF-A0A2E5HIY4-F1
#
_cell.length_a   1.000
_cell.length_b   1.000
_cell.length_c   1.000
_cell.angle_alpha   90.00
_cell.angle_beta   90.00
_cell.angle_gamma   90.00
#
_symmetry.space_group_name_H-M   'P 1'
#
loop_
_entity.id
_entity.type
_entity.pdbx_description
1 polymer ?
#
loop_
_entity_poly.entity_id
_entity_poly.type
_entity_poly.pdbx_seq_one_letter_code
_entity_poly.pdbx_strand_id
1 'polypeptide(L)'
;MDSRQLLFVILSFVGTIVLVLLSILAFLIFQKPEIKYLTKAAEQTAEVAEGPKKGKWEDKELKAQALVLEAKVPNPAAANKPKRGRNQPEEEVPEEITIKALVEQQFFEKNYKLDKLKKVGWRARFLKRSYYFVSYLHRDELVNVGPTWLVDVKRGRVIPKNAMAMAAMEPASVDSKEFFEREQQVVSAISNHRFAAGGISLGGSMLIYFSQLAEQKDSEDQILGWTIVHDYGDIYQAYFQWTEDGESTYAEFEFNYAEKALRSKNLQAANLMQFGQDFETTERVSILPLSYNPNATQPADRWTGNARKACAAPSNRDRCKVMAEIYQNRELIEAVEWLLTSTAETAADFESCKKHRHCCWKASAAEGGSYRVVYGYDLNADPSQPAGACSAADGKSTVSWFVNPKSNAIVPEKGLSDMAYRAVRPRSQISL
;
A
#
# COMPACT_ATOMS: atom_id res chain seq x y z
N MET A 1 -45.08 -53.28 26.95
CA MET A 1 -45.04 -51.91 26.38
C MET A 1 -44.92 -52.08 24.87
N ASP A 2 -45.87 -51.55 24.11
CA ASP A 2 -45.95 -51.79 22.66
C ASP A 2 -44.72 -51.22 21.96
N SER A 3 -44.16 -51.91 20.97
CA SER A 3 -42.95 -51.48 20.25
C SER A 3 -43.07 -50.09 19.63
N ARG A 4 -44.30 -49.70 19.27
CA ARG A 4 -44.64 -48.34 18.83
C ARG A 4 -44.53 -47.30 19.95
N GLN A 5 -44.96 -47.62 21.18
CA GLN A 5 -44.83 -46.72 22.32
C GLN A 5 -43.36 -46.51 22.71
N LEU A 6 -42.53 -47.55 22.63
CA LEU A 6 -41.09 -47.42 22.85
C LEU A 6 -40.44 -46.48 21.81
N LEU A 7 -40.83 -46.62 20.54
CA LEU A 7 -40.31 -45.78 19.46
C LEU A 7 -40.71 -44.31 19.63
N PHE A 8 -41.95 -44.03 20.05
CA PHE A 8 -42.40 -42.67 20.36
C PHE A 8 -41.66 -42.05 21.55
N VAL A 9 -41.36 -42.83 22.58
CA VAL A 9 -40.57 -42.36 23.73
C VAL A 9 -39.14 -42.03 23.29
N ILE A 10 -38.51 -42.87 22.47
CA ILE A 10 -37.16 -42.63 21.96
C ILE A 10 -37.12 -41.40 21.03
N LEU A 11 -38.07 -41.27 20.10
CA LEU A 11 -38.17 -40.11 19.22
C LEU A 11 -38.43 -38.81 19.98
N SER A 12 -39.30 -38.86 21.00
CA SER A 12 -39.55 -37.70 21.86
C SER A 12 -38.29 -37.30 22.64
N PHE A 13 -37.50 -38.28 23.09
CA PHE A 13 -36.24 -38.05 23.80
C PHE A 13 -35.15 -37.46 22.90
N VAL A 14 -35.01 -37.99 21.68
CA VAL A 14 -34.06 -37.45 20.68
C VAL A 14 -34.47 -36.04 20.26
N GLY A 15 -35.76 -35.80 20.01
CA GLY A 15 -36.28 -34.47 19.67
C GLY A 15 -36.04 -33.43 20.77
N THR A 16 -36.20 -33.82 22.04
CA THR A 16 -35.88 -32.92 23.18
C THR A 16 -34.39 -32.64 23.29
N ILE A 17 -33.52 -33.63 23.08
CA ILE A 17 -32.06 -33.42 23.09
C ILE A 17 -31.64 -32.44 22.00
N VAL A 18 -32.17 -32.59 20.78
CA VAL A 18 -31.85 -31.69 19.66
C VAL A 18 -32.31 -30.25 19.95
N LEU A 19 -33.52 -30.08 20.52
CA LEU A 19 -34.02 -28.77 20.92
C LEU A 19 -33.18 -28.13 22.03
N VAL A 20 -32.73 -28.91 23.02
CA VAL A 20 -31.85 -28.43 24.09
C VAL A 20 -30.50 -28.01 23.53
N LEU A 21 -29.91 -28.80 22.62
CA LEU A 21 -28.63 -28.45 21.98
C LEU A 21 -28.74 -27.20 21.12
N LEU A 22 -29.81 -27.05 20.33
CA LEU A 22 -30.06 -25.84 19.55
C LEU A 22 -30.29 -24.62 20.45
N SER A 23 -30.97 -24.79 21.58
CA SER A 23 -31.18 -23.73 22.57
C SER A 23 -29.88 -23.32 23.25
N ILE A 24 -28.99 -24.27 23.56
CA ILE A 24 -27.64 -23.99 24.09
C ILE A 24 -26.79 -23.28 23.03
N LEU A 25 -26.83 -23.71 21.78
CA LEU A 25 -26.07 -23.09 20.70
C LEU A 25 -26.55 -21.65 20.44
N ALA A 26 -27.87 -21.43 20.40
CA ALA A 26 -28.44 -20.10 20.32
C ALA A 26 -28.06 -19.25 21.54
N PHE A 27 -28.10 -19.82 22.75
CA PHE A 27 -27.66 -19.12 23.96
C PHE A 27 -26.17 -18.74 23.90
N LEU A 28 -25.30 -19.59 23.35
CA LEU A 28 -23.88 -19.29 23.16
C LEU A 28 -23.63 -18.23 22.08
N ILE A 29 -24.45 -18.18 21.02
CA ILE A 29 -24.34 -17.18 19.96
C ILE A 29 -24.92 -15.82 20.39
N PHE A 30 -26.01 -15.83 21.16
CA PHE A 30 -26.68 -14.61 21.66
C PHE A 30 -26.15 -14.10 23.00
N GLN A 31 -25.29 -14.86 23.70
CA GLN A 31 -24.38 -14.25 24.67
C GLN A 31 -23.40 -13.36 23.91
N LYS A 32 -23.78 -12.08 23.77
CA LYS A 32 -22.79 -11.02 23.58
C LYS A 32 -21.64 -11.30 24.55
N PRO A 33 -20.38 -11.31 24.12
CA PRO A 33 -19.28 -11.32 25.06
C PRO A 33 -19.44 -10.06 25.90
N GLU A 34 -20.00 -10.20 27.10
CA GLU A 34 -19.79 -9.22 28.15
C GLU A 34 -18.28 -9.20 28.31
N ILE A 35 -17.68 -8.14 27.78
CA ILE A 35 -16.31 -7.80 28.08
C ILE A 35 -16.32 -7.56 29.59
N LYS A 36 -15.95 -8.59 30.36
CA LYS A 36 -15.58 -8.46 31.77
C LYS A 36 -14.31 -7.64 31.83
N TYR A 37 -14.45 -6.34 31.61
CA TYR A 37 -13.51 -5.35 32.09
C TYR A 37 -13.53 -5.45 33.61
N LEU A 38 -12.45 -6.04 34.15
CA LEU A 38 -11.74 -5.53 35.33
C LEU A 38 -12.60 -4.82 36.37
N THR A 39 -13.48 -5.55 37.05
CA THR A 39 -14.18 -5.09 38.27
C THR A 39 -13.94 -6.02 39.45
N LYS A 40 -12.78 -6.69 39.46
CA LYS A 40 -12.18 -7.27 40.67
C LYS A 40 -10.85 -6.62 41.09
N ALA A 41 -10.42 -5.58 40.38
CA ALA A 41 -9.25 -4.78 40.74
C ALA A 41 -9.61 -3.42 41.35
N ALA A 42 -10.90 -3.08 41.48
CA ALA A 42 -11.36 -1.74 41.89
C ALA A 42 -11.87 -1.64 43.34
N GLU A 43 -12.04 -2.75 44.07
CA GLU A 43 -12.54 -2.72 45.46
C GLU A 43 -11.56 -3.31 46.50
N GLN A 44 -10.33 -3.62 46.12
CA GLN A 44 -9.24 -4.01 47.05
C GLN A 44 -8.05 -3.04 47.08
N THR A 45 -8.24 -1.82 46.60
CA THR A 45 -7.26 -0.72 46.70
C THR A 45 -7.88 0.50 47.36
N ALA A 46 -8.65 0.26 48.43
CA ALA A 46 -8.89 1.25 49.46
C ALA A 46 -7.85 1.09 50.59
N GLU A 47 -6.57 1.13 50.23
CA GLU A 47 -5.46 1.35 51.16
C GLU A 47 -4.34 2.08 50.40
N VAL A 48 -4.34 3.41 50.56
CA VAL A 48 -3.26 4.38 50.31
C VAL A 48 -2.15 3.93 49.35
N ALA A 49 -2.32 4.20 48.05
CA ALA A 49 -1.22 4.18 47.09
C ALA A 49 -0.91 5.62 46.66
N GLU A 50 0.24 6.13 47.10
CA GLU A 50 0.95 7.24 46.46
C GLU A 50 0.85 7.08 44.94
N GLY A 51 0.58 8.18 44.20
CA GLY A 51 0.48 8.15 42.73
C GLY A 51 1.65 7.38 42.11
N PRO A 52 1.48 6.75 40.93
CA PRO A 52 2.45 5.82 40.37
C PRO A 52 3.85 6.42 40.43
N LYS A 53 4.74 5.82 41.25
CA LYS A 53 6.13 6.25 41.37
C LYS A 53 6.75 6.20 39.98
N LYS A 54 6.96 7.36 39.36
CA LYS A 54 7.64 7.47 38.07
C LYS A 54 8.96 6.70 38.14
N GLY A 55 9.20 5.84 37.17
CA GLY A 55 10.44 5.08 37.09
C GLY A 55 11.64 6.03 37.02
N LYS A 56 12.78 5.68 37.62
CA LYS A 56 14.03 6.48 37.64
C LYS A 56 14.48 7.01 36.26
N TRP A 57 14.01 6.37 35.20
CA TRP A 57 14.39 6.64 33.81
C TRP A 57 13.25 7.23 32.98
N GLU A 58 12.05 7.37 33.53
CA GLU A 58 10.98 8.18 32.92
C GLU A 58 11.40 9.67 32.99
N ASP A 59 10.97 10.49 32.03
CA ASP A 59 11.36 11.89 31.87
C ASP A 59 12.85 12.14 31.48
N LYS A 60 13.47 11.21 30.73
CA LYS A 60 14.84 11.32 30.19
C LYS A 60 14.89 11.49 28.67
N GLU A 61 13.82 12.01 28.08
CA GLU A 61 13.64 12.21 26.63
C GLU A 61 14.76 13.07 26.05
N LEU A 62 15.07 14.22 26.65
CA LEU A 62 16.12 15.12 26.17
C LEU A 62 17.50 14.48 26.19
N LYS A 63 17.77 13.66 27.22
CA LYS A 63 19.03 12.91 27.30
C LYS A 63 19.11 11.84 26.22
N ALA A 64 18.02 11.13 25.96
CA ALA A 64 17.96 10.16 24.87
C ALA A 64 18.18 10.82 23.50
N GLN A 65 17.56 11.99 23.27
CA GLN A 65 17.74 12.78 22.04
C GLN A 65 19.18 13.25 21.88
N ALA A 66 19.81 13.77 22.95
CA ALA A 66 21.20 14.22 22.92
C ALA A 66 22.15 13.09 22.50
N LEU A 67 21.96 11.87 23.04
CA LEU A 67 22.77 10.71 22.66
C LEU A 67 22.72 10.41 21.16
N VAL A 68 21.56 10.56 20.51
CA VAL A 68 21.45 10.39 19.05
C VAL A 68 22.12 11.53 18.31
N LEU A 69 21.84 12.78 18.71
CA LEU A 69 22.37 13.97 18.06
C LEU A 69 23.90 14.03 18.10
N GLU A 70 24.51 13.56 19.18
CA GLU A 70 25.95 13.54 19.42
C GLU A 70 26.64 12.29 18.86
N ALA A 71 25.87 11.29 18.37
CA ALA A 71 26.44 10.11 17.75
C ALA A 71 27.28 10.49 16.52
N LYS A 72 28.52 10.00 16.48
CA LYS A 72 29.45 10.23 15.38
C LYS A 72 29.27 9.18 14.29
N VAL A 73 29.28 9.63 13.05
CA VAL A 73 29.05 8.83 11.85
C VAL A 73 29.97 9.29 10.72
N PRO A 74 30.27 8.46 9.72
CA PRO A 74 31.11 8.85 8.59
C PRO A 74 30.53 10.04 7.81
N ASN A 75 31.39 10.99 7.43
CA ASN A 75 31.00 12.16 6.63
C ASN A 75 30.68 11.76 5.18
N PRO A 76 29.44 11.91 4.69
CA PRO A 76 29.08 11.57 3.32
C PRO A 76 29.84 12.43 2.29
N ALA A 77 30.27 13.65 2.64
CA ALA A 77 31.04 14.51 1.74
C ALA A 77 32.49 14.03 1.54
N ALA A 78 33.05 13.27 2.49
CA ALA A 78 34.40 12.72 2.38
C ALA A 78 34.44 11.49 1.45
N ALA A 79 33.35 10.71 1.39
CA ALA A 79 33.25 9.52 0.54
C ALA A 79 33.26 9.82 -0.98
N ASN A 80 32.88 11.04 -1.39
CA ASN A 80 32.84 11.46 -2.80
C ASN A 80 34.13 12.11 -3.30
N LYS A 81 35.19 12.18 -2.49
CA LYS A 81 36.48 12.71 -2.96
C LYS A 81 37.15 11.66 -3.88
N PRO A 82 37.57 12.04 -5.11
CA PRO A 82 38.27 11.11 -5.99
C PRO A 82 39.55 10.65 -5.29
N LYS A 83 39.76 9.32 -5.18
CA LYS A 83 41.00 8.73 -4.65
C LYS A 83 42.19 9.38 -5.35
N ARG A 84 42.93 10.21 -4.61
CA ARG A 84 44.18 10.79 -5.11
C ARG A 84 45.18 9.66 -5.36
N GLY A 85 46.07 9.87 -6.33
CA GLY A 85 46.87 8.85 -7.01
C GLY A 85 47.65 7.87 -6.12
N ARG A 86 48.00 6.77 -6.78
CA ARG A 86 48.46 5.43 -6.33
C ARG A 86 49.66 5.32 -5.36
N ASN A 87 50.16 6.39 -4.74
CA ASN A 87 51.43 6.38 -3.99
C ASN A 87 51.37 6.92 -2.54
N GLN A 88 50.26 6.76 -1.82
CA GLN A 88 50.27 6.92 -0.35
C GLN A 88 49.48 5.77 0.31
N PRO A 89 50.12 4.95 1.17
CA PRO A 89 49.43 4.10 2.11
C PRO A 89 49.12 4.94 3.36
N GLU A 90 48.13 5.82 3.27
CA GLU A 90 47.50 6.38 4.46
C GLU A 90 46.09 5.80 4.54
N GLU A 91 45.88 5.07 5.62
CA GLU A 91 44.57 4.68 6.12
C GLU A 91 43.84 5.98 6.49
N GLU A 92 43.28 6.67 5.49
CA GLU A 92 42.48 7.89 5.69
C GLU A 92 41.33 7.54 6.63
N VAL A 93 41.50 7.88 7.91
CA VAL A 93 40.44 7.77 8.91
C VAL A 93 39.26 8.58 8.36
N PRO A 94 38.10 7.94 8.08
CA PRO A 94 36.99 8.65 7.48
C PRO A 94 36.60 9.79 8.41
N GLU A 95 36.58 11.01 7.87
CA GLU A 95 36.17 12.20 8.60
C GLU A 95 34.79 11.94 9.22
N GLU A 96 34.67 12.08 10.54
CA GLU A 96 33.40 11.83 11.25
C GLU A 96 32.63 13.14 11.45
N ILE A 97 31.31 13.09 11.30
CA ILE A 97 30.38 14.16 11.66
C ILE A 97 29.33 13.63 12.63
N THR A 98 28.59 14.52 13.27
CA THR A 98 27.49 14.12 14.16
C THR A 98 26.17 13.96 13.38
N ILE A 99 25.25 13.16 13.90
CA ILE A 99 23.87 13.09 13.37
C ILE A 99 23.23 14.49 13.36
N LYS A 100 23.53 15.34 14.35
CA LYS A 100 23.09 16.74 14.36
C LYS A 100 23.54 17.49 13.10
N ALA A 101 24.82 17.39 12.75
CA ALA A 101 25.36 18.02 11.55
C ALA A 101 24.73 17.45 10.26
N LEU A 102 24.47 16.14 10.19
CA LEU A 102 23.75 15.53 9.06
C LEU A 102 22.35 16.12 8.88
N VAL A 103 21.60 16.29 9.96
CA VAL A 103 20.26 16.90 9.92
C VAL A 103 20.33 18.36 9.49
N GLU A 104 21.30 19.12 10.00
CA GLU A 104 21.53 20.52 9.60
C GLU A 104 21.86 20.66 8.10
N GLN A 105 22.52 19.66 7.52
CA GLN A 105 22.80 19.57 6.08
C GLN A 105 21.59 19.12 5.23
N GLN A 106 20.44 18.88 5.86
CA GLN A 106 19.21 18.36 5.23
C GLN A 106 19.42 16.98 4.57
N PHE A 107 20.23 16.12 5.20
CA PHE A 107 20.54 14.81 4.65
C PHE A 107 19.28 13.98 4.38
N PHE A 108 18.33 13.95 5.32
CA PHE A 108 17.12 13.14 5.17
C PHE A 108 16.18 13.72 4.11
N GLU A 109 15.98 15.03 4.12
CA GLU A 109 15.11 15.72 3.17
C GLU A 109 15.59 15.53 1.73
N LYS A 110 16.90 15.65 1.49
CA LYS A 110 17.49 15.51 0.14
C LYS A 110 17.56 14.07 -0.35
N ASN A 111 17.98 13.13 0.51
CA ASN A 111 18.18 11.75 0.08
C ASN A 111 16.88 10.93 0.10
N TYR A 112 15.92 11.27 0.95
CA TYR A 112 14.66 10.53 1.13
C TYR A 112 13.42 11.33 0.74
N LYS A 113 13.57 12.41 -0.04
CA LYS A 113 12.45 13.21 -0.59
C LYS A 113 11.43 13.63 0.48
N LEU A 114 11.92 13.89 1.70
CA LEU A 114 11.10 14.34 2.82
C LEU A 114 10.93 15.87 2.82
N ASP A 115 11.52 16.57 1.86
CA ASP A 115 11.49 18.02 1.69
C ASP A 115 10.07 18.56 1.50
N LYS A 116 9.19 17.76 0.88
CA LYS A 116 7.77 18.11 0.68
C LYS A 116 6.89 17.84 1.90
N LEU A 117 7.41 17.15 2.91
CA LEU A 117 6.64 16.76 4.10
C LEU A 117 6.78 17.80 5.21
N LYS A 118 5.72 17.94 6.03
CA LYS A 118 5.76 18.89 7.14
C LYS A 118 6.71 18.40 8.23
N LYS A 119 7.78 19.13 8.48
CA LYS A 119 8.72 18.82 9.56
C LYS A 119 8.02 18.88 10.93
N VAL A 120 8.06 17.78 11.67
CA VAL A 120 7.57 17.67 13.06
C VAL A 120 8.72 17.90 14.04
N GLY A 121 9.90 17.35 13.72
CA GLY A 121 11.10 17.48 14.53
C GLY A 121 11.38 16.24 15.38
N TRP A 122 12.17 16.42 16.44
CA TRP A 122 12.63 15.33 17.28
C TRP A 122 11.56 14.89 18.28
N ARG A 123 11.37 13.57 18.38
CA ARG A 123 10.51 12.95 19.39
C ARG A 123 11.26 11.82 20.06
N ALA A 124 11.15 11.74 21.38
CA ALA A 124 11.60 10.58 22.14
C ALA A 124 10.40 9.96 22.85
N ARG A 125 10.24 8.65 22.70
CA ARG A 125 9.19 7.85 23.34
C ARG A 125 9.84 6.85 24.28
N PHE A 126 9.51 6.95 25.56
CA PHE A 126 9.91 5.96 26.56
C PHE A 126 9.29 4.59 26.24
N LEU A 127 10.09 3.53 26.37
CA LEU A 127 9.62 2.16 26.20
C LEU A 127 9.50 1.45 27.54
N LYS A 128 10.65 1.09 28.12
CA LYS A 128 10.76 0.39 29.39
C LYS A 128 12.21 0.48 29.87
N ARG A 129 12.43 0.42 31.18
CA ARG A 129 13.76 0.45 31.81
C ARG A 129 14.55 1.69 31.39
N SER A 130 15.66 1.57 30.67
CA SER A 130 16.47 2.70 30.17
C SER A 130 16.33 2.91 28.66
N TYR A 131 15.37 2.25 28.02
CA TYR A 131 15.22 2.25 26.57
C TYR A 131 14.22 3.30 26.07
N TYR A 132 14.61 4.00 25.02
CA TYR A 132 13.81 4.99 24.32
C TYR A 132 13.84 4.71 22.81
N PHE A 133 12.73 4.96 22.13
CA PHE A 133 12.79 5.26 20.70
C PHE A 133 12.98 6.76 20.52
N VAL A 134 13.99 7.15 19.76
CA VAL A 134 14.24 8.53 19.37
C VAL A 134 14.08 8.60 17.86
N SER A 135 13.33 9.58 17.38
CA SER A 135 13.00 9.71 15.95
C SER A 135 13.07 11.17 15.52
N TYR A 136 13.52 11.41 14.31
CA TYR A 136 13.41 12.71 13.64
C TYR A 136 12.30 12.59 12.61
N LEU A 137 11.18 13.28 12.83
CA LEU A 137 9.92 12.99 12.17
C LEU A 137 9.51 14.09 11.18
N HIS A 138 8.95 13.65 10.07
CA HIS A 138 8.18 14.41 9.09
C HIS A 138 6.78 13.83 9.02
N ARG A 139 5.79 14.68 8.77
CA ARG A 139 4.38 14.30 8.71
C ARG A 139 3.94 14.19 7.26
N ASP A 140 3.51 12.99 6.90
CA ASP A 140 2.84 12.65 5.64
C ASP A 140 1.37 12.38 5.95
N GLU A 141 0.54 13.42 5.83
CA GLU A 141 -0.84 13.49 6.34
C GLU A 141 -0.97 13.12 7.82
N LEU A 142 -1.48 11.93 8.14
CA LEU A 142 -1.66 11.46 9.51
C LEU A 142 -0.47 10.62 10.01
N VAL A 143 0.43 10.23 9.11
CA VAL A 143 1.51 9.31 9.40
C VAL A 143 2.80 10.09 9.62
N ASN A 144 3.54 9.73 10.67
CA ASN A 144 4.87 10.27 10.90
C ASN A 144 5.92 9.31 10.31
N VAL A 145 6.75 9.83 9.43
CA VAL A 145 7.83 9.09 8.78
C VAL A 145 9.17 9.68 9.17
N GLY A 146 10.22 8.86 9.19
CA GLY A 146 11.58 9.34 9.44
C GLY A 146 12.49 8.30 10.08
N PRO A 147 13.78 8.63 10.23
CA PRO A 147 14.74 7.78 10.92
C PRO A 147 14.36 7.59 12.38
N THR A 148 14.49 6.36 12.87
CA THR A 148 14.26 6.01 14.28
C THR A 148 15.43 5.21 14.83
N TRP A 149 15.83 5.51 16.06
CA TRP A 149 16.88 4.81 16.80
C TRP A 149 16.35 4.25 18.11
N LEU A 150 16.84 3.08 18.50
CA LEU A 150 16.72 2.55 19.85
C LEU A 150 17.89 3.05 20.69
N VAL A 151 17.60 3.74 21.79
CA VAL A 151 18.60 4.35 22.67
C VAL A 151 18.54 3.70 24.04
N ASP A 152 19.66 3.16 24.51
CA ASP A 152 19.85 2.76 25.91
C ASP A 152 20.53 3.91 26.66
N VAL A 153 19.73 4.69 27.38
CA VAL A 153 20.20 5.89 28.11
C VAL A 153 21.16 5.54 29.25
N LYS A 154 21.07 4.32 29.80
CA LYS A 154 21.96 3.87 30.88
C LYS A 154 23.35 3.57 30.36
N ARG A 155 23.45 2.94 29.18
CA ARG A 155 24.72 2.53 28.56
C ARG A 155 25.25 3.52 27.53
N GLY A 156 24.49 4.56 27.20
CA GLY A 156 24.84 5.52 26.14
C GLY A 156 24.89 4.88 24.75
N ARG A 157 24.14 3.81 24.50
CA ARG A 157 24.15 3.09 23.21
C ARG A 157 23.02 3.59 22.32
N VAL A 158 23.33 3.83 21.05
CA VAL A 158 22.39 4.21 20.01
C VAL A 158 22.44 3.14 18.91
N ILE A 159 21.31 2.54 18.60
CA ILE A 159 21.18 1.47 17.60
C ILE A 159 20.17 1.93 16.55
N PRO A 160 20.48 1.90 15.24
CA PRO A 160 19.51 2.23 14.22
C PRO A 160 18.37 1.21 14.25
N LYS A 161 17.13 1.69 14.22
CA LYS A 161 15.95 0.82 14.21
C LYS A 161 15.50 0.49 12.80
N ASN A 162 15.46 1.49 11.92
CA ASN A 162 14.95 1.37 10.55
C ASN A 162 15.97 1.75 9.48
N ALA A 163 15.64 1.48 8.22
CA ALA A 163 16.54 1.73 7.08
C ALA A 163 17.05 3.17 6.98
N MET A 164 16.20 4.18 7.22
CA MET A 164 16.64 5.59 7.22
C MET A 164 17.67 5.87 8.34
N ALA A 165 17.47 5.30 9.54
CA ALA A 165 18.44 5.43 10.63
C ALA A 165 19.72 4.65 10.37
N MET A 166 19.65 3.47 9.76
CA MET A 166 20.83 2.71 9.32
C MET A 166 21.65 3.54 8.33
N ALA A 167 20.98 4.16 7.36
CA ALA A 167 21.63 5.04 6.40
C ALA A 167 22.25 6.29 7.01
N ALA A 168 21.68 6.81 8.10
CA ALA A 168 22.29 7.90 8.83
C ALA A 168 23.56 7.48 9.58
N MET A 169 23.59 6.23 10.06
CA MET A 169 24.76 5.65 10.74
C MET A 169 25.85 5.24 9.76
N GLU A 170 25.48 4.85 8.54
CA GLU A 170 26.40 4.42 7.49
C GLU A 170 26.12 5.13 6.15
N PRO A 171 26.30 6.46 6.06
CA PRO A 171 25.87 7.25 4.89
C PRO A 171 26.54 6.86 3.57
N ALA A 172 27.74 6.30 3.63
CA ALA A 172 28.50 5.86 2.46
C ALA A 172 28.01 4.53 1.86
N SER A 173 27.18 3.78 2.59
CA SER A 173 26.74 2.44 2.22
C SER A 173 25.36 2.39 1.56
N VAL A 174 24.60 3.49 1.58
CA VAL A 174 23.17 3.47 1.22
C VAL A 174 22.91 4.14 -0.11
N ASP A 175 22.44 3.35 -1.07
CA ASP A 175 21.80 3.86 -2.29
C ASP A 175 20.35 4.25 -1.95
N SER A 176 20.07 5.56 -1.95
CA SER A 176 18.72 6.08 -1.71
C SER A 176 17.70 5.57 -2.73
N LYS A 177 18.13 5.11 -3.91
CA LYS A 177 17.24 4.47 -4.89
C LYS A 177 16.69 3.14 -4.38
N GLU A 178 17.53 2.33 -3.72
CA GLU A 178 17.13 1.02 -3.18
C GLU A 178 16.00 1.19 -2.15
N PHE A 179 16.03 2.25 -1.35
CA PHE A 179 14.98 2.56 -0.38
C PHE A 179 13.61 2.79 -1.04
N PHE A 180 13.52 3.66 -2.06
CA PHE A 180 12.26 3.94 -2.76
C PHE A 180 11.78 2.79 -3.64
N GLU A 181 12.70 2.03 -4.21
CA GLU A 181 12.37 0.80 -4.91
C GLU A 181 11.74 -0.21 -3.94
N ARG A 182 12.24 -0.27 -2.69
CA ARG A 182 11.69 -1.14 -1.66
C ARG A 182 10.30 -0.73 -1.19
N GLU A 183 10.00 0.57 -1.07
CA GLU A 183 8.62 1.03 -0.82
C GLU A 183 7.65 0.55 -1.91
N GLN A 184 8.02 0.71 -3.18
CA GLN A 184 7.19 0.24 -4.29
C GLN A 184 7.04 -1.29 -4.31
N GLN A 185 8.10 -2.02 -3.98
CA GLN A 185 8.04 -3.49 -3.88
C GLN A 185 7.10 -3.93 -2.76
N VAL A 186 7.12 -3.25 -1.61
CA VAL A 186 6.18 -3.50 -0.50
C VAL A 186 4.75 -3.20 -0.94
N VAL A 187 4.48 -2.03 -1.53
CA VAL A 187 3.14 -1.69 -2.02
C VAL A 187 2.67 -2.68 -3.08
N SER A 188 3.52 -3.09 -4.02
CA SER A 188 3.20 -4.12 -5.03
C SER A 188 2.87 -5.46 -4.37
N ALA A 189 3.64 -5.89 -3.37
CA ALA A 189 3.37 -7.15 -2.68
C ALA A 189 2.05 -7.09 -1.89
N ILE A 190 1.75 -5.97 -1.24
CA ILE A 190 0.52 -5.74 -0.50
C ILE A 190 -0.67 -5.66 -1.45
N SER A 191 -0.60 -4.87 -2.52
CA SER A 191 -1.70 -4.71 -3.47
C SER A 191 -1.98 -6.01 -4.23
N ASN A 192 -0.99 -6.87 -4.44
CA ASN A 192 -1.14 -8.20 -5.04
C ASN A 192 -1.56 -9.29 -4.05
N HIS A 193 -1.74 -8.99 -2.76
CA HIS A 193 -2.23 -9.95 -1.78
C HIS A 193 -3.57 -10.53 -2.21
N ARG A 194 -3.74 -11.85 -2.11
CA ARG A 194 -4.90 -12.59 -2.62
C ARG A 194 -5.78 -13.10 -1.51
N PHE A 195 -7.07 -12.83 -1.62
CA PHE A 195 -8.06 -13.42 -0.75
C PHE A 195 -8.48 -14.80 -1.25
N ALA A 196 -8.62 -15.75 -0.31
CA ALA A 196 -8.84 -17.15 -0.63
C ALA A 196 -10.19 -17.43 -1.32
N ALA A 197 -11.24 -16.67 -0.96
CA ALA A 197 -12.59 -16.89 -1.47
C ALA A 197 -12.77 -16.38 -2.91
N GLY A 198 -12.31 -15.17 -3.22
CA GLY A 198 -12.55 -14.53 -4.52
C GLY A 198 -11.37 -14.50 -5.48
N GLY A 199 -10.14 -14.77 -5.02
CA GLY A 199 -8.92 -14.54 -5.80
C GLY A 199 -8.64 -13.06 -6.11
N ILE A 200 -9.52 -12.16 -5.71
CA ILE A 200 -9.36 -10.71 -5.83
C ILE A 200 -8.11 -10.26 -5.07
N SER A 201 -7.43 -9.27 -5.66
CA SER A 201 -6.28 -8.64 -5.04
C SER A 201 -6.73 -7.56 -4.05
N LEU A 202 -5.94 -7.27 -3.02
CA LEU A 202 -6.22 -6.13 -2.15
C LEU A 202 -6.28 -4.81 -2.94
N GLY A 203 -5.42 -4.66 -3.96
CA GLY A 203 -5.46 -3.55 -4.92
C GLY A 203 -6.82 -3.37 -5.59
N GLY A 204 -7.38 -4.47 -6.13
CA GLY A 204 -8.72 -4.46 -6.73
C GLY A 204 -9.82 -4.20 -5.71
N SER A 205 -9.73 -4.83 -4.53
CA SER A 205 -10.71 -4.67 -3.45
C SER A 205 -10.80 -3.22 -2.98
N MET A 206 -9.66 -2.55 -2.79
CA MET A 206 -9.64 -1.13 -2.43
C MET A 206 -10.21 -0.26 -3.55
N LEU A 207 -9.84 -0.50 -4.81
CA LEU A 207 -10.35 0.30 -5.92
C LEU A 207 -11.89 0.21 -6.01
N ILE A 208 -12.45 -0.98 -5.89
CA ILE A 208 -13.92 -1.19 -5.90
C ILE A 208 -14.57 -0.50 -4.70
N TYR A 209 -14.03 -0.69 -3.50
CA TYR A 209 -14.56 -0.08 -2.29
C TYR A 209 -14.67 1.45 -2.43
N PHE A 210 -13.60 2.10 -2.90
CA PHE A 210 -13.58 3.56 -3.05
C PHE A 210 -14.34 4.07 -4.27
N SER A 211 -14.44 3.30 -5.36
CA SER A 211 -15.28 3.70 -6.49
C SER A 211 -16.76 3.69 -6.12
N GLN A 212 -17.21 2.70 -5.34
CA GLN A 212 -18.59 2.62 -4.86
C GLN A 212 -18.92 3.76 -3.89
N LEU A 213 -17.99 4.13 -2.99
CA LEU A 213 -18.17 5.27 -2.11
C LEU A 213 -18.29 6.59 -2.87
N ALA A 214 -17.43 6.81 -3.87
CA ALA A 214 -17.44 8.01 -4.69
C ALA A 214 -18.77 8.20 -5.45
N GLU A 215 -19.39 7.11 -5.90
CA GLU A 215 -20.70 7.15 -6.56
C GLU A 215 -21.86 7.44 -5.58
N GLN A 216 -21.74 7.02 -4.31
CA GLN A 216 -22.84 7.09 -3.34
C GLN A 216 -22.95 8.44 -2.62
N LYS A 217 -21.85 9.13 -2.37
CA LYS A 217 -21.81 10.26 -1.43
C LYS A 217 -21.69 11.65 -2.08
N ASP A 218 -21.57 11.78 -3.41
CA ASP A 218 -21.10 13.02 -4.06
C ASP A 218 -19.85 13.59 -3.35
N SER A 219 -19.06 12.71 -2.74
CA SER A 219 -18.01 13.08 -1.80
C SER A 219 -16.72 13.39 -2.53
N GLU A 220 -15.97 14.38 -2.03
CA GLU A 220 -14.57 14.62 -2.40
C GLU A 220 -13.60 13.57 -1.82
N ASP A 221 -14.10 12.35 -1.55
CA ASP A 221 -13.32 11.24 -1.02
C ASP A 221 -12.21 10.90 -2.02
N GLN A 222 -10.97 11.08 -1.59
CA GLN A 222 -9.81 10.92 -2.45
C GLN A 222 -8.85 9.95 -1.78
N ILE A 223 -8.58 8.82 -2.46
CA ILE A 223 -7.43 7.99 -2.12
C ILE A 223 -6.20 8.87 -2.23
N LEU A 224 -5.44 8.98 -1.15
CA LEU A 224 -4.20 9.75 -1.18
C LEU A 224 -3.02 8.86 -1.56
N GLY A 225 -3.03 7.59 -1.14
CA GLY A 225 -2.06 6.56 -1.50
C GLY A 225 -1.42 5.89 -0.29
N TRP A 226 -0.34 5.14 -0.52
CA TRP A 226 0.37 4.40 0.53
C TRP A 226 1.54 5.19 1.14
N THR A 227 1.67 5.14 2.46
CA THR A 227 2.89 5.55 3.18
C THR A 227 3.51 4.30 3.81
N ILE A 228 4.76 4.02 3.48
CA ILE A 228 5.48 2.84 3.97
C ILE A 228 6.53 3.27 4.99
N VAL A 229 6.48 2.69 6.18
CA VAL A 229 7.45 2.90 7.25
C VAL A 229 8.15 1.57 7.52
N HIS A 230 9.43 1.50 7.17
CA HIS A 230 10.28 0.37 7.54
C HIS A 230 10.41 0.29 9.07
N ASP A 231 10.12 -0.87 9.65
CA ASP A 231 10.33 -1.16 11.07
C ASP A 231 11.69 -1.84 11.26
N TYR A 232 11.76 -3.02 11.86
CA TYR A 232 12.98 -3.80 12.07
C TYR A 232 12.97 -5.07 11.22
N GLY A 233 14.12 -5.43 10.63
CA GLY A 233 14.25 -6.59 9.75
C GLY A 233 13.40 -6.42 8.48
N ASP A 234 12.64 -7.45 8.12
CA ASP A 234 11.77 -7.45 6.93
C ASP A 234 10.33 -7.00 7.23
N ILE A 235 10.12 -6.25 8.32
CA ILE A 235 8.80 -5.78 8.76
C ILE A 235 8.57 -4.34 8.33
N TYR A 236 7.40 -4.08 7.75
CA TYR A 236 6.95 -2.78 7.29
C TYR A 236 5.60 -2.45 7.90
N GLN A 237 5.45 -1.23 8.43
CA GLN A 237 4.14 -0.65 8.68
C GLN A 237 3.69 0.07 7.42
N ALA A 238 2.54 -0.31 6.87
CA ALA A 238 1.99 0.22 5.64
C ALA A 238 0.67 0.91 5.95
N TYR A 239 0.60 2.20 5.60
CA TYR A 239 -0.54 3.05 5.88
C TYR A 239 -1.21 3.42 4.56
N PHE A 240 -2.40 2.90 4.32
CA PHE A 240 -3.22 3.31 3.19
C PHE A 240 -4.07 4.50 3.60
N GLN A 241 -3.86 5.66 2.99
CA GLN A 241 -4.46 6.93 3.41
C GLN A 241 -5.46 7.45 2.37
N TRP A 242 -6.59 7.99 2.84
CA TRP A 242 -7.60 8.68 2.01
C TRP A 242 -8.23 9.84 2.78
N THR A 243 -8.92 10.74 2.07
CA THR A 243 -9.83 11.72 2.66
C THR A 243 -11.24 11.17 2.66
N GLU A 244 -11.95 11.31 3.78
CA GLU A 244 -13.38 11.01 3.90
C GLU A 244 -14.06 12.23 4.55
N ASP A 245 -15.07 12.80 3.89
CA ASP A 245 -15.80 13.98 4.38
C ASP A 245 -14.88 15.17 4.75
N GLY A 246 -13.79 15.35 3.98
CA GLY A 246 -12.79 16.41 4.18
C GLY A 246 -11.78 16.13 5.31
N GLU A 247 -11.88 15.00 6.00
CA GLU A 247 -10.93 14.57 7.02
C GLU A 247 -10.03 13.45 6.50
N SER A 248 -8.71 13.58 6.68
CA SER A 248 -7.79 12.49 6.37
C SER A 248 -8.00 11.32 7.34
N THR A 249 -7.91 10.09 6.84
CA THR A 249 -7.97 8.85 7.62
C THR A 249 -7.01 7.81 7.03
N TYR A 250 -6.82 6.68 7.71
CA TYR A 250 -5.94 5.61 7.22
C TYR A 250 -6.30 4.21 7.72
N ALA A 251 -5.94 3.22 6.90
CA ALA A 251 -5.87 1.82 7.25
C ALA A 251 -4.41 1.43 7.52
N GLU A 252 -4.14 0.83 8.68
CA GLU A 252 -2.81 0.41 9.09
C GLU A 252 -2.63 -1.10 8.93
N PHE A 253 -1.59 -1.49 8.21
CA PHE A 253 -1.20 -2.85 7.99
C PHE A 253 0.24 -3.07 8.45
N GLU A 254 0.54 -4.28 8.91
CA GLU A 254 1.90 -4.77 9.06
C GLU A 254 2.15 -5.81 7.98
N PHE A 255 3.24 -5.62 7.25
CA PHE A 255 3.68 -6.50 6.20
C PHE A 255 5.06 -7.09 6.54
N ASN A 256 5.13 -8.41 6.62
CA ASN A 256 6.38 -9.14 6.69
C ASN A 256 6.79 -9.53 5.26
N TYR A 257 7.85 -8.90 4.74
CA TYR A 257 8.30 -9.08 3.37
C TYR A 257 8.86 -10.49 3.12
N ALA A 258 9.60 -11.05 4.07
CA ALA A 258 10.18 -12.38 3.95
C ALA A 258 9.10 -13.48 3.91
N GLU A 259 8.10 -13.37 4.77
CA GLU A 259 6.98 -14.33 4.84
C GLU A 259 5.87 -14.02 3.82
N LYS A 260 5.91 -12.85 3.18
CA LYS A 260 4.81 -12.27 2.38
C LYS A 260 3.48 -12.25 3.15
N ALA A 261 3.55 -12.03 4.46
CA ALA A 261 2.39 -12.05 5.35
C ALA A 261 1.89 -10.63 5.61
N LEU A 262 0.58 -10.42 5.40
CA LEU A 262 -0.10 -9.15 5.64
C LEU A 262 -1.06 -9.28 6.83
N ARG A 263 -1.01 -8.32 7.76
CA ARG A 263 -1.87 -8.29 8.95
C ARG A 263 -2.49 -6.90 9.11
N SER A 264 -3.79 -6.83 9.35
CA SER A 264 -4.46 -5.59 9.74
C SER A 264 -4.10 -5.22 11.19
N LYS A 265 -3.91 -3.91 11.44
CA LYS A 265 -3.57 -3.36 12.77
C LYS A 265 -4.66 -2.47 13.35
N ASN A 266 -5.52 -1.91 12.52
CA ASN A 266 -6.68 -1.11 12.96
C ASN A 266 -7.99 -1.59 12.31
N LEU A 267 -9.10 -1.02 12.77
CA LEU A 267 -10.45 -1.37 12.30
C LEU A 267 -10.62 -1.07 10.80
N GLN A 268 -10.08 0.04 10.32
CA GLN A 268 -10.11 0.44 8.92
C GLN A 268 -9.44 -0.63 8.03
N ALA A 269 -8.25 -1.09 8.40
CA ALA A 269 -7.56 -2.17 7.70
C ALA A 269 -8.31 -3.49 7.78
N ALA A 270 -8.91 -3.81 8.93
CA ALA A 270 -9.73 -5.01 9.06
C ALA A 270 -10.96 -4.97 8.13
N ASN A 271 -11.63 -3.82 8.02
CA ASN A 271 -12.78 -3.63 7.14
C ASN A 271 -12.40 -3.79 5.66
N LEU A 272 -11.27 -3.21 5.22
CA LEU A 272 -10.78 -3.40 3.84
C LEU A 272 -10.42 -4.85 3.54
N MET A 273 -9.82 -5.56 4.51
CA MET A 273 -9.54 -7.00 4.37
C MET A 273 -10.83 -7.81 4.31
N GLN A 274 -11.82 -7.49 5.14
CA GLN A 274 -13.11 -8.16 5.15
C GLN A 274 -13.85 -7.96 3.83
N PHE A 275 -13.87 -6.73 3.30
CA PHE A 275 -14.46 -6.44 1.99
C PHE A 275 -13.87 -7.32 0.88
N GLY A 276 -12.54 -7.49 0.84
CA GLY A 276 -11.89 -8.38 -0.12
C GLY A 276 -12.14 -9.88 0.14
N GLN A 277 -12.35 -10.30 1.39
CA GLN A 277 -12.70 -11.68 1.75
C GLN A 277 -14.13 -12.04 1.35
N ASP A 278 -15.05 -11.08 1.46
CA ASP A 278 -16.47 -11.24 1.15
C ASP A 278 -16.77 -11.08 -0.34
N PHE A 279 -15.79 -10.67 -1.14
CA PHE A 279 -15.94 -10.53 -2.58
C PHE A 279 -16.19 -11.89 -3.23
N GLU A 280 -17.31 -12.00 -3.95
CA GLU A 280 -17.77 -13.25 -4.56
C GLU A 280 -16.75 -13.80 -5.57
N THR A 281 -16.62 -15.13 -5.60
CA THR A 281 -15.74 -15.83 -6.53
C THR A 281 -16.18 -15.60 -7.98
N THR A 282 -15.49 -14.71 -8.67
CA THR A 282 -15.72 -14.41 -10.09
C THR A 282 -14.41 -14.48 -10.88
N GLU A 283 -14.51 -14.89 -12.14
CA GLU A 283 -13.38 -14.86 -13.05
C GLU A 283 -13.08 -13.41 -13.45
N ARG A 284 -11.88 -12.95 -13.14
CA ARG A 284 -11.40 -11.60 -13.47
C ARG A 284 -11.42 -11.38 -14.99
N VAL A 285 -12.05 -10.30 -15.45
CA VAL A 285 -12.01 -9.92 -16.86
C VAL A 285 -10.60 -9.45 -17.26
N SER A 286 -10.19 -9.72 -18.50
CA SER A 286 -8.92 -9.21 -19.03
C SER A 286 -9.16 -8.00 -19.92
N ILE A 287 -8.58 -6.85 -19.56
CA ILE A 287 -8.64 -5.63 -20.39
C ILE A 287 -7.52 -5.55 -21.42
N LEU A 288 -6.51 -6.41 -21.32
CA LEU A 288 -5.40 -6.42 -22.26
C LEU A 288 -5.87 -6.71 -23.70
N PRO A 289 -5.30 -6.03 -24.72
CA PRO A 289 -5.58 -6.38 -26.11
C PRO A 289 -5.20 -7.83 -26.41
N LEU A 290 -6.02 -8.55 -27.19
CA LEU A 290 -5.71 -9.92 -27.64
C LEU A 290 -4.37 -10.02 -28.39
N SER A 291 -3.91 -8.92 -28.97
CA SER A 291 -2.64 -8.81 -29.68
C SER A 291 -1.44 -8.47 -28.77
N TYR A 292 -1.63 -8.46 -27.46
CA TYR A 292 -0.58 -8.16 -26.48
C TYR A 292 -0.38 -9.33 -25.50
N ASN A 293 0.85 -9.83 -25.43
CA ASN A 293 1.26 -10.87 -24.50
C ASN A 293 2.21 -10.29 -23.43
N PRO A 294 1.73 -10.05 -22.19
CA PRO A 294 2.54 -9.48 -21.12
C PRO A 294 3.62 -10.45 -20.59
N ASN A 295 3.53 -11.74 -20.95
CA ASN A 295 4.45 -12.79 -20.51
C ASN A 295 5.54 -13.11 -21.53
N ALA A 296 5.57 -12.43 -22.68
CA ALA A 296 6.65 -12.60 -23.64
C ALA A 296 7.99 -12.16 -23.04
N THR A 297 9.00 -13.02 -23.14
CA THR A 297 10.34 -12.81 -22.57
C THR A 297 11.01 -11.55 -23.12
N GLN A 298 10.85 -11.29 -24.43
CA GLN A 298 11.40 -10.10 -25.06
C GLN A 298 10.32 -9.02 -25.23
N PRO A 299 10.60 -7.75 -24.87
CA PRO A 299 9.67 -6.64 -25.09
C PRO A 299 9.19 -6.50 -26.54
N ALA A 300 10.04 -6.85 -27.52
CA ALA A 300 9.71 -6.80 -28.94
C ALA A 300 8.67 -7.85 -29.38
N ASP A 301 8.53 -8.94 -28.63
CA ASP A 301 7.59 -10.03 -28.91
C ASP A 301 6.26 -9.88 -28.15
N ARG A 302 6.13 -8.86 -27.29
CA ARG A 302 4.89 -8.60 -26.55
C ARG A 302 3.74 -8.22 -27.47
N TRP A 303 4.01 -7.61 -28.61
CA TRP A 303 3.00 -7.39 -29.65
C TRP A 303 2.99 -8.57 -30.64
N THR A 304 1.81 -9.10 -30.94
CA THR A 304 1.65 -10.28 -31.81
C THR A 304 0.89 -9.95 -33.09
N GLY A 305 0.94 -10.85 -34.08
CA GLY A 305 0.20 -10.74 -35.34
C GLY A 305 0.44 -9.42 -36.10
N ASN A 306 -0.64 -8.82 -36.59
CA ASN A 306 -0.59 -7.54 -37.31
C ASN A 306 -0.18 -6.37 -36.41
N ALA A 307 -0.48 -6.43 -35.11
CA ALA A 307 -0.07 -5.39 -34.16
C ALA A 307 1.46 -5.30 -34.05
N ARG A 308 2.17 -6.45 -34.10
CA ARG A 308 3.65 -6.46 -34.13
C ARG A 308 4.22 -5.62 -35.27
N LYS A 309 3.69 -5.85 -36.48
CA LYS A 309 4.11 -5.11 -37.69
C LYS A 309 3.77 -3.63 -37.58
N ALA A 310 2.56 -3.32 -37.11
CA ALA A 310 2.12 -1.95 -36.89
C ALA A 310 2.99 -1.21 -35.87
N CYS A 311 3.35 -1.86 -34.76
CA CYS A 311 4.17 -1.28 -33.70
C CYS A 311 5.66 -1.16 -34.05
N ALA A 312 6.14 -1.95 -35.02
CA ALA A 312 7.48 -1.79 -35.58
C ALA A 312 7.57 -0.56 -36.51
N ALA A 313 6.45 -0.09 -37.07
CA ALA A 313 6.45 1.08 -37.95
C ALA A 313 6.79 2.36 -37.16
N PRO A 314 7.71 3.23 -37.66
CA PRO A 314 8.11 4.44 -36.94
C PRO A 314 6.97 5.36 -36.54
N SER A 315 5.92 5.46 -37.37
CA SER A 315 4.74 6.30 -37.12
C SER A 315 3.87 5.84 -35.93
N ASN A 316 3.97 4.57 -35.53
CA ASN A 316 3.17 3.99 -34.44
C ASN A 316 4.02 3.53 -33.26
N ARG A 317 5.36 3.54 -33.39
CA ARG A 317 6.30 3.03 -32.38
C ARG A 317 6.05 3.64 -31.01
N ASP A 318 5.95 4.96 -30.93
CA ASP A 318 5.72 5.65 -29.66
C ASP A 318 4.35 5.33 -29.07
N ARG A 319 3.29 5.27 -29.88
CA ARG A 319 1.94 4.88 -29.45
C ARG A 319 1.94 3.47 -28.85
N CYS A 320 2.61 2.52 -29.48
CA CYS A 320 2.71 1.17 -28.95
C CYS A 320 3.60 1.10 -27.71
N LYS A 321 4.65 1.91 -27.63
CA LYS A 321 5.52 2.00 -26.44
C LYS A 321 4.73 2.47 -25.22
N VAL A 322 4.00 3.58 -25.34
CA VAL A 322 3.23 4.15 -24.22
C VAL A 322 2.10 3.23 -23.75
N MET A 323 1.42 2.54 -24.66
CA MET A 323 0.42 1.53 -24.30
C MET A 323 1.07 0.37 -23.55
N ALA A 324 2.19 -0.15 -24.06
CA ALA A 324 2.92 -1.23 -23.40
C ALA A 324 3.45 -0.83 -22.01
N GLU A 325 3.77 0.45 -21.78
CA GLU A 325 4.17 0.96 -20.46
C GLU A 325 3.04 0.83 -19.44
N ILE A 326 1.81 1.21 -19.82
CA ILE A 326 0.61 1.02 -18.98
C ILE A 326 0.35 -0.47 -18.73
N TYR A 327 0.42 -1.31 -19.76
CA TYR A 327 0.13 -2.74 -19.64
C TYR A 327 1.12 -3.51 -18.76
N GLN A 328 2.33 -2.98 -18.60
CA GLN A 328 3.35 -3.58 -17.75
C GLN A 328 3.16 -3.27 -16.27
N ASN A 329 2.37 -2.25 -15.94
CA ASN A 329 1.98 -1.95 -14.57
C ASN A 329 0.87 -2.92 -14.14
N ARG A 330 1.28 -4.14 -13.80
CA ARG A 330 0.38 -5.28 -13.57
C ARG A 330 -0.63 -5.00 -12.47
N GLU A 331 -0.20 -4.37 -11.38
CA GLU A 331 -1.04 -4.01 -10.24
C GLU A 331 -2.14 -3.03 -10.65
N LEU A 332 -1.80 -2.03 -11.47
CA LEU A 332 -2.75 -1.04 -11.97
C LEU A 332 -3.77 -1.70 -12.92
N ILE A 333 -3.28 -2.44 -13.91
CA ILE A 333 -4.14 -3.15 -14.87
C ILE A 333 -5.08 -4.09 -14.14
N GLU A 334 -4.54 -4.86 -13.20
CA GLU A 334 -5.33 -5.80 -12.42
C GLU A 334 -6.38 -5.13 -11.55
N ALA A 335 -6.04 -4.04 -10.86
CA ALA A 335 -7.02 -3.33 -10.05
C ALA A 335 -8.21 -2.86 -10.92
N VAL A 336 -7.92 -2.32 -12.11
CA VAL A 336 -8.95 -1.92 -13.09
C VAL A 336 -9.73 -3.13 -13.62
N GLU A 337 -9.07 -4.25 -13.89
CA GLU A 337 -9.73 -5.50 -14.29
C GLU A 337 -10.72 -6.00 -13.24
N TRP A 338 -10.36 -5.96 -11.96
CA TRP A 338 -11.27 -6.31 -10.87
C TRP A 338 -12.44 -5.34 -10.75
N LEU A 339 -12.19 -4.04 -10.86
CA LEU A 339 -13.25 -3.04 -10.90
C LEU A 339 -14.26 -3.34 -12.00
N LEU A 340 -13.79 -3.59 -13.22
CA LEU A 340 -14.68 -3.90 -14.35
C LEU A 340 -15.38 -5.25 -14.21
N THR A 341 -14.75 -6.21 -13.50
CA THR A 341 -15.40 -7.47 -13.14
C THR A 341 -16.57 -7.21 -12.20
N SER A 342 -16.44 -6.29 -11.24
CA SER A 342 -17.51 -5.94 -10.30
C SER A 342 -18.65 -5.13 -10.92
N THR A 343 -18.43 -4.49 -12.07
CA THR A 343 -19.46 -3.70 -12.78
C THR A 343 -20.15 -4.46 -13.90
N ALA A 344 -19.58 -5.58 -14.36
CA ALA A 344 -20.20 -6.41 -15.39
C ALA A 344 -21.20 -7.40 -14.78
N GLU A 345 -22.31 -7.68 -15.48
CA GLU A 345 -23.23 -8.75 -15.09
C GLU A 345 -22.58 -10.13 -15.31
N THR A 346 -21.86 -10.31 -16.43
CA THR A 346 -21.11 -11.53 -16.72
C THR A 346 -19.76 -11.26 -17.39
N ALA A 347 -18.83 -12.22 -17.26
CA ALA A 347 -17.56 -12.19 -17.99
C ALA A 347 -17.73 -12.26 -19.52
N ALA A 348 -18.83 -12.87 -20.00
CA ALA A 348 -19.14 -12.98 -21.42
C ALA A 348 -19.47 -11.63 -22.05
N ASP A 349 -20.10 -10.72 -21.29
CA ASP A 349 -20.41 -9.36 -21.74
C ASP A 349 -19.13 -8.58 -22.04
N PHE A 350 -18.10 -8.80 -21.23
CA PHE A 350 -16.79 -8.18 -21.43
C PHE A 350 -16.09 -8.67 -22.69
N GLU A 351 -16.11 -9.98 -22.94
CA GLU A 351 -15.56 -10.56 -24.18
C GLU A 351 -16.31 -10.09 -25.42
N SER A 352 -17.65 -9.99 -25.33
CA SER A 352 -18.47 -9.41 -26.39
C SER A 352 -18.10 -7.95 -26.65
N CYS A 353 -17.97 -7.14 -25.59
CA CYS A 353 -17.58 -5.74 -25.66
C CYS A 353 -16.22 -5.54 -26.36
N LYS A 354 -15.23 -6.39 -26.05
CA LYS A 354 -13.92 -6.38 -26.73
C LYS A 354 -14.02 -6.79 -28.20
N LYS A 355 -14.74 -7.88 -28.48
CA LYS A 355 -14.90 -8.43 -29.84
C LYS A 355 -15.55 -7.41 -30.79
N HIS A 356 -16.54 -6.68 -30.31
CA HIS A 356 -17.27 -5.66 -31.08
C HIS A 356 -16.66 -4.24 -30.95
N ARG A 357 -15.51 -4.11 -30.26
CA ARG A 357 -14.74 -2.86 -30.08
C ARG A 357 -15.45 -1.76 -29.28
N HIS A 358 -16.42 -2.12 -28.45
CA HIS A 358 -16.97 -1.22 -27.43
C HIS A 358 -16.03 -1.06 -26.24
N CYS A 359 -15.20 -2.08 -25.98
CA CYS A 359 -14.15 -2.08 -24.97
C CYS A 359 -12.78 -2.10 -25.66
N CYS A 360 -12.05 -0.98 -25.65
CA CYS A 360 -10.77 -0.91 -26.34
C CYS A 360 -9.83 0.18 -25.83
N TRP A 361 -8.54 -0.05 -26.11
CA TRP A 361 -7.46 0.88 -25.85
C TRP A 361 -7.22 1.83 -27.03
N LYS A 362 -6.87 3.07 -26.71
CA LYS A 362 -6.44 4.08 -27.68
C LYS A 362 -5.32 4.91 -27.09
N ALA A 363 -4.33 5.23 -27.92
CA ALA A 363 -3.30 6.22 -27.60
C ALA A 363 -3.36 7.37 -28.60
N SER A 364 -3.47 8.59 -28.09
CA SER A 364 -3.45 9.83 -28.86
C SER A 364 -2.33 10.74 -28.38
N ALA A 365 -1.67 11.46 -29.29
CA ALA A 365 -0.68 12.45 -28.90
C ALA A 365 -1.32 13.54 -28.03
N ALA A 366 -0.58 13.99 -27.02
CA ALA A 366 -0.94 15.08 -26.12
C ALA A 366 0.19 16.13 -26.12
N GLU A 367 -0.01 17.22 -25.38
CA GLU A 367 0.99 18.28 -25.27
C GLU A 367 2.30 17.80 -24.65
N GLY A 368 3.40 18.51 -24.93
CA GLY A 368 4.71 18.23 -24.34
C GLY A 368 5.37 16.91 -24.79
N GLY A 369 4.92 16.32 -25.89
CA GLY A 369 5.45 15.04 -26.41
C GLY A 369 4.98 13.81 -25.61
N SER A 370 3.97 13.98 -24.75
CA SER A 370 3.31 12.88 -24.04
C SER A 370 2.18 12.30 -24.91
N TYR A 371 1.69 11.13 -24.53
CA TYR A 371 0.52 10.49 -25.14
C TYR A 371 -0.54 10.25 -24.09
N ARG A 372 -1.79 10.58 -24.41
CA ARG A 372 -2.96 10.16 -23.61
C ARG A 372 -3.35 8.75 -24.03
N VAL A 373 -3.24 7.81 -23.11
CA VAL A 373 -3.64 6.40 -23.24
C VAL A 373 -4.97 6.25 -22.53
N VAL A 374 -6.00 5.79 -23.24
CA VAL A 374 -7.37 5.66 -22.74
C VAL A 374 -7.84 4.23 -22.95
N TYR A 375 -8.49 3.67 -21.93
CA TYR A 375 -9.36 2.52 -22.06
C TYR A 375 -10.80 2.99 -21.94
N GLY A 376 -11.52 2.91 -23.06
CA GLY A 376 -12.96 3.17 -23.09
C GLY A 376 -13.70 1.84 -23.02
N TYR A 377 -14.74 1.78 -22.20
CA TYR A 377 -15.61 0.62 -22.07
C TYR A 377 -17.07 1.02 -22.03
N ASP A 378 -17.90 0.20 -22.66
CA ASP A 378 -19.35 0.34 -22.72
C ASP A 378 -19.96 -1.07 -22.68
N LEU A 379 -20.25 -1.52 -21.46
CA LEU A 379 -20.76 -2.87 -21.20
C LEU A 379 -22.23 -3.03 -21.62
N ASN A 380 -22.94 -1.91 -21.83
CA ASN A 380 -24.36 -1.89 -22.21
C ASN A 380 -24.55 -1.71 -23.72
N ALA A 381 -23.46 -1.63 -24.49
CA ALA A 381 -23.53 -1.43 -25.92
C ALA A 381 -24.19 -2.62 -26.64
N ASP A 382 -25.07 -2.31 -27.60
CA ASP A 382 -25.66 -3.31 -28.48
C ASP A 382 -24.57 -3.94 -29.38
N PRO A 383 -24.27 -5.24 -29.24
CA PRO A 383 -23.23 -5.91 -30.02
C PRO A 383 -23.53 -5.94 -31.53
N SER A 384 -24.76 -5.66 -31.95
CA SER A 384 -25.13 -5.54 -33.36
C SER A 384 -24.66 -4.25 -34.04
N GLN A 385 -24.23 -3.24 -33.25
CA GLN A 385 -23.72 -1.98 -33.77
C GLN A 385 -22.19 -1.93 -33.66
N PRO A 386 -21.42 -2.09 -34.75
CA PRO A 386 -19.97 -1.98 -34.67
C PRO A 386 -19.58 -0.57 -34.22
N ALA A 387 -18.90 -0.46 -33.08
CA ALA A 387 -18.38 0.83 -32.63
C ALA A 387 -17.45 1.43 -33.70
N GLY A 388 -17.73 2.68 -34.09
CA GLY A 388 -16.75 3.51 -34.79
C GLY A 388 -15.42 3.54 -34.02
N ALA A 389 -14.31 3.70 -34.74
CA ALA A 389 -12.93 3.55 -34.24
C ALA A 389 -12.70 4.09 -32.82
N CYS A 390 -12.78 3.22 -31.80
CA CYS A 390 -12.53 3.51 -30.38
C CYS A 390 -12.78 4.98 -30.01
N SER A 391 -13.97 5.50 -30.33
CA SER A 391 -14.35 6.85 -29.97
C SER A 391 -14.96 6.78 -28.56
N ALA A 392 -14.49 7.65 -27.69
CA ALA A 392 -15.25 8.08 -26.53
C ALA A 392 -16.47 8.81 -27.10
N ALA A 393 -17.52 8.06 -27.38
CA ALA A 393 -18.84 8.63 -27.67
C ALA A 393 -19.47 9.01 -26.32
N ASP A 394 -20.41 9.94 -26.35
CA ASP A 394 -21.18 10.35 -25.19
C ASP A 394 -21.77 9.12 -24.48
N GLY A 395 -21.53 8.97 -23.18
CA GLY A 395 -22.00 7.84 -22.36
C GLY A 395 -20.97 6.74 -22.04
N LYS A 396 -19.75 6.78 -22.60
CA LYS A 396 -18.71 5.78 -22.27
C LYS A 396 -17.93 6.10 -21.00
N SER A 397 -17.87 5.13 -20.09
CA SER A 397 -16.94 5.16 -18.96
C SER A 397 -15.50 4.93 -19.44
N THR A 398 -14.57 5.59 -18.76
CA THR A 398 -13.23 5.84 -19.31
C THR A 398 -12.21 5.87 -18.19
N VAL A 399 -11.11 5.14 -18.36
CA VAL A 399 -9.88 5.31 -17.55
C VAL A 399 -8.72 5.69 -18.46
N SER A 400 -7.86 6.58 -17.98
CA SER A 400 -6.91 7.28 -18.83
C SER A 400 -5.68 7.80 -18.09
N TRP A 401 -4.56 7.74 -18.78
CA TRP A 401 -3.25 8.17 -18.26
C TRP A 401 -2.46 8.88 -19.35
N PHE A 402 -1.69 9.89 -18.95
CA PHE A 402 -0.68 10.51 -19.79
C PHE A 402 0.65 9.81 -19.58
N VAL A 403 1.30 9.41 -20.68
CA VAL A 403 2.59 8.72 -20.64
C VAL A 403 3.58 9.44 -21.52
N ASN A 404 4.73 9.79 -20.94
CA ASN A 404 5.83 10.36 -21.70
C ASN A 404 6.75 9.23 -22.20
N PRO A 405 6.91 9.04 -23.53
CA PRO A 405 7.69 7.93 -24.07
C PRO A 405 9.20 8.07 -23.83
N LYS A 406 9.70 9.23 -23.39
CA LYS A 406 11.13 9.43 -23.08
C LYS A 406 11.44 9.10 -21.63
N SER A 407 10.60 9.56 -20.69
CA SER A 407 10.80 9.32 -19.25
C SER A 407 10.08 8.09 -18.73
N ASN A 408 9.15 7.52 -19.50
CA ASN A 408 8.20 6.48 -19.08
C ASN A 408 7.33 6.90 -17.88
N ALA A 409 7.27 8.20 -17.55
CA ALA A 409 6.43 8.71 -16.47
C ALA A 409 4.96 8.54 -16.84
N ILE A 410 4.20 7.94 -15.92
CA ILE A 410 2.75 7.77 -16.01
C ILE A 410 2.11 8.81 -15.08
N VAL A 411 1.24 9.64 -15.64
CA VAL A 411 0.45 10.63 -14.89
C VAL A 411 -1.03 10.29 -15.11
N PRO A 412 -1.77 9.89 -14.06
CA PRO A 412 -3.18 9.59 -14.22
C PRO A 412 -4.01 10.84 -14.53
N GLU A 413 -5.08 10.67 -15.31
CA GLU A 413 -6.13 11.67 -15.37
C GLU A 413 -6.98 11.64 -14.08
N LYS A 414 -7.65 12.75 -13.75
CA LYS A 414 -8.47 12.83 -12.53
C LYS A 414 -9.59 11.79 -12.49
N GLY A 415 -10.15 11.58 -11.30
CA GLY A 415 -11.23 10.63 -11.07
C GLY A 415 -10.71 9.20 -10.93
N LEU A 416 -11.35 8.26 -11.62
CA LEU A 416 -11.08 6.83 -11.46
C LEU A 416 -9.64 6.44 -11.82
N SER A 417 -9.04 7.08 -12.81
CA SER A 417 -7.65 6.76 -13.22
C SER A 417 -6.62 7.14 -12.16
N ASP A 418 -6.83 8.26 -11.46
CA ASP A 418 -6.02 8.71 -10.33
C ASP A 418 -6.24 7.80 -9.12
N MET A 419 -7.50 7.47 -8.82
CA MET A 419 -7.87 6.54 -7.76
C MET A 419 -7.18 5.17 -7.96
N ALA A 420 -7.27 4.58 -9.15
CA ALA A 420 -6.62 3.33 -9.50
C ALA A 420 -5.09 3.41 -9.40
N TYR A 421 -4.50 4.52 -9.84
CA TYR A 421 -3.06 4.74 -9.75
C TYR A 421 -2.59 4.83 -8.30
N ARG A 422 -3.31 5.58 -7.45
CA ARG A 422 -2.95 5.78 -6.04
C ARG A 422 -3.21 4.54 -5.18
N ALA A 423 -4.20 3.73 -5.52
CA ALA A 423 -4.49 2.47 -4.85
C ALA A 423 -3.30 1.50 -4.83
N VAL A 424 -2.39 1.59 -5.82
CA VAL A 424 -1.27 0.66 -6.01
C VAL A 424 0.11 1.32 -5.99
N ARG A 425 0.20 2.57 -5.51
CA ARG A 425 1.45 3.34 -5.48
C ARG A 425 1.72 4.00 -4.13
N PRO A 426 2.99 4.11 -3.72
CA PRO A 426 3.38 4.92 -2.58
C PRO A 426 3.26 6.42 -2.89
N ARG A 427 2.90 7.21 -1.88
CA ARG A 427 2.77 8.67 -1.95
C ARG A 427 4.06 9.35 -2.38
N SER A 428 5.21 8.80 -1.99
CA SER A 428 6.55 9.26 -2.41
C SER A 428 6.74 9.27 -3.94
N GLN A 429 5.95 8.50 -4.69
CA GLN A 429 5.99 8.40 -6.16
C GLN A 429 4.82 9.10 -6.87
N ILE A 430 3.79 9.54 -6.15
CA ILE A 430 2.58 10.10 -6.76
C ILE A 430 2.73 11.59 -7.13
N SER A 431 3.74 12.28 -6.57
CA SER A 431 3.97 13.73 -6.69
C SER A 431 2.75 14.57 -6.31
N LEU A 432 2.85 15.26 -5.17
CA LEU A 432 1.90 16.30 -4.73
C LEU A 432 1.86 17.47 -5.70
#